data_AF-A0A7S2BKT7-F1
#
_entry.id   AF-A0A7S2BKT7-F1
#
_cell.length_a   1.000
_cell.length_b   1.000
_cell.length_c   1.000
_cell.angle_alpha   90.00
_cell.angle_beta   90.00
_cell.angle_gamma   90.00
#
_symmetry.space_group_name_H-M   'P 1'
#
loop_
_entity.id
_entity.type
_entity.pdbx_description
1 polymer ?
#
loop_
_entity_poly.entity_id
_entity_poly.type
_entity_poly.pdbx_seq_one_letter_code
_entity_poly.pdbx_strand_id
1 'polypeptide(L)'
;PEAAQAEGGEMSEHQYHFCRALCAFAERSVDVVAQTDGRLLNLVQLLFLCLGAELRVADLTIDFWTGLQDTQLAQRHEQLRQPLYRELQQRIMLKCTLSLEFTTWEEEVAVEEDDFERFRDQSAAELLDVCLNLMNIEFVAALRSKLEPTAAPNAAG
;
A
#
# COMPACT_ATOMS: atom_id res chain seq x y z
N PRO A 1 21.19 26.34 -15.92
CA PRO A 1 20.39 26.38 -14.68
C PRO A 1 18.93 26.11 -15.03
N GLU A 2 18.64 24.83 -15.22
CA GLU A 2 17.34 24.31 -15.62
C GLU A 2 16.86 23.56 -14.39
N ALA A 3 16.06 24.24 -13.57
CA ALA A 3 15.47 23.65 -12.39
C ALA A 3 14.44 22.64 -12.86
N ALA A 4 14.74 21.36 -12.62
CA ALA A 4 13.80 20.26 -12.73
C ALA A 4 12.61 20.56 -11.83
N GLN A 5 11.51 21.01 -12.43
CA GLN A 5 10.18 20.86 -11.86
C GLN A 5 9.91 19.36 -11.84
N ALA A 6 9.81 18.78 -10.64
CA ALA A 6 9.25 17.46 -10.49
C ALA A 6 7.77 17.55 -10.86
N GLU A 7 7.44 17.22 -12.11
CA GLU A 7 6.06 17.02 -12.55
C GLU A 7 5.46 15.84 -11.77
N GLY A 8 4.78 16.13 -10.67
CA GLY A 8 3.71 15.27 -10.16
C GLY A 8 2.53 15.36 -11.11
N GLY A 9 2.66 14.77 -12.30
CA GLY A 9 1.60 14.76 -13.28
C GLY A 9 0.48 13.83 -12.82
N GLU A 10 -0.74 14.36 -12.72
CA GLU A 10 -1.95 13.55 -12.56
C GLU A 10 -1.95 12.42 -13.59
N MET A 11 -2.26 11.22 -13.12
CA MET A 11 -2.29 10.05 -13.96
C MET A 11 -3.42 10.19 -15.00
N SER A 12 -3.08 10.00 -16.27
CA SER A 12 -4.06 10.08 -17.35
C SER A 12 -5.16 9.03 -17.22
N GLU A 13 -6.34 9.33 -17.76
CA GLU A 13 -7.48 8.38 -17.79
C GLU A 13 -7.13 7.05 -18.47
N HIS A 14 -6.26 7.08 -19.48
CA HIS A 14 -5.78 5.86 -20.12
C HIS A 14 -4.95 4.98 -19.16
N GLN A 15 -4.05 5.59 -18.38
CA GLN A 15 -3.26 4.90 -17.37
C GLN A 15 -4.15 4.38 -16.23
N TYR A 16 -5.14 5.16 -15.78
CA TYR A 16 -6.11 4.72 -14.78
C TYR A 16 -6.86 3.46 -15.24
N HIS A 17 -7.42 3.48 -16.46
CA HIS A 17 -8.15 2.32 -16.99
C HIS A 17 -7.25 1.10 -17.20
N PHE A 18 -5.98 1.31 -17.57
CA PHE A 18 -5.00 0.24 -17.61
C PHE A 18 -4.76 -0.37 -16.23
N CYS A 19 -4.50 0.45 -15.20
CA CYS A 19 -4.32 -0.02 -13.82
C CYS A 19 -5.56 -0.76 -13.32
N ARG A 20 -6.77 -0.27 -13.63
CA ARG A 20 -8.03 -0.94 -13.29
C ARG A 20 -8.17 -2.31 -13.92
N ALA A 21 -7.86 -2.44 -15.21
CA ALA A 21 -7.88 -3.73 -15.88
C ALA A 21 -6.84 -4.70 -15.31
N LEU A 22 -5.64 -4.20 -15.01
CA LEU A 22 -4.56 -4.97 -14.40
C LEU A 22 -4.93 -5.49 -13.01
N CYS A 23 -5.45 -4.63 -12.13
CA CYS A 23 -5.82 -5.02 -10.76
C CYS A 23 -6.97 -6.03 -10.78
N ALA A 24 -8.00 -5.79 -11.59
CA ALA A 24 -9.11 -6.73 -11.74
C ALA A 24 -8.70 -8.07 -12.38
N PHE A 25 -7.65 -8.09 -13.20
CA PHE A 25 -7.07 -9.34 -13.71
C PHE A 25 -6.30 -10.09 -12.61
N ALA A 26 -5.50 -9.36 -11.83
CA ALA A 26 -4.70 -9.94 -10.75
C ALA A 26 -5.58 -10.52 -9.65
N GLU A 27 -6.61 -9.79 -9.22
CA GLU A 27 -7.62 -10.23 -8.25
C GLU A 27 -8.23 -11.59 -8.65
N ARG A 28 -8.73 -11.68 -9.90
CA ARG A 28 -9.28 -12.93 -10.45
C ARG A 28 -8.27 -14.07 -10.59
N SER A 29 -6.98 -13.76 -10.51
CA SER A 29 -5.88 -14.70 -10.65
C SER A 29 -5.11 -14.91 -9.35
N VAL A 30 -5.62 -14.43 -8.21
CA VAL A 30 -4.88 -14.38 -6.94
C VAL A 30 -4.41 -15.77 -6.49
N ASP A 31 -5.25 -16.79 -6.63
CA ASP A 31 -4.89 -18.19 -6.31
C ASP A 31 -3.72 -18.70 -7.16
N VAL A 32 -3.72 -18.37 -8.45
CA VAL A 32 -2.65 -18.75 -9.37
C VAL A 32 -1.35 -18.05 -8.97
N VAL A 33 -1.41 -16.75 -8.65
CA VAL A 33 -0.25 -15.99 -8.20
C VAL A 33 0.30 -16.54 -6.89
N ALA A 34 -0.58 -16.87 -5.94
CA ALA A 34 -0.23 -17.37 -4.62
C ALA A 34 0.53 -18.70 -4.70
N GLN A 35 0.06 -19.63 -5.54
CA GLN A 35 0.54 -21.02 -5.60
C GLN A 35 1.65 -21.26 -6.62
N THR A 36 1.94 -20.28 -7.48
CA THR A 36 3.04 -20.39 -8.45
C THR A 36 4.40 -20.39 -7.74
N ASP A 37 5.39 -21.06 -8.32
CA ASP A 37 6.80 -21.11 -7.90
C ASP A 37 7.55 -19.78 -8.07
N GLY A 38 6.88 -18.65 -7.91
CA GLY A 38 7.45 -17.30 -7.99
C GLY A 38 7.50 -16.69 -9.40
N ARG A 39 7.11 -17.40 -10.47
CA ARG A 39 7.11 -16.85 -11.85
C ARG A 39 6.25 -15.60 -12.04
N LEU A 40 5.26 -15.38 -11.16
CA LEU A 40 4.34 -14.25 -11.20
C LEU A 40 4.69 -13.13 -10.21
N LEU A 41 5.87 -13.14 -9.59
CA LEU A 41 6.28 -12.07 -8.66
C LEU A 41 6.38 -10.70 -9.34
N ASN A 42 6.64 -10.63 -10.65
CA ASN A 42 6.61 -9.37 -11.39
C ASN A 42 5.21 -8.75 -11.42
N LEU A 43 4.14 -9.57 -11.41
CA LEU A 43 2.77 -9.06 -11.29
C LEU A 43 2.56 -8.42 -9.92
N VAL A 44 3.08 -9.03 -8.86
CA VAL A 44 3.02 -8.48 -7.49
C VAL A 44 3.78 -7.16 -7.40
N GLN A 45 4.93 -7.03 -8.06
CA GLN A 45 5.67 -5.77 -8.15
C GLN A 45 4.88 -4.69 -8.90
N LEU A 46 4.18 -5.05 -9.99
CA LEU A 46 3.31 -4.11 -10.69
C LEU A 46 2.15 -3.63 -9.80
N LEU A 47 1.55 -4.52 -9.00
CA LEU A 47 0.51 -4.13 -8.05
C LEU A 47 1.04 -3.23 -6.94
N PHE A 48 2.30 -3.39 -6.53
CA PHE A 48 2.96 -2.44 -5.63
C PHE A 48 3.17 -1.05 -6.25
N LEU A 49 3.34 -0.96 -7.57
CA LEU A 49 3.36 0.34 -8.27
C LEU A 49 1.96 0.97 -8.24
N CYS A 50 0.91 0.18 -8.47
CA CYS A 50 -0.48 0.63 -8.35
C CYS A 50 -0.81 1.08 -6.92
N LEU A 51 -0.41 0.33 -5.89
CA LEU A 51 -0.55 0.71 -4.49
C LEU A 51 0.20 2.02 -4.15
N GLY A 52 1.30 2.28 -4.85
CA GLY A 52 2.09 3.51 -4.69
C GLY A 52 1.51 4.73 -5.40
N ALA A 53 0.60 4.56 -6.37
CA ALA A 53 0.01 5.64 -7.18
C ALA A 53 -1.09 6.42 -6.41
N GLU A 54 -1.84 7.28 -7.09
CA GLU A 54 -2.99 8.02 -6.53
C GLU A 54 -3.95 7.10 -5.78
N LEU A 55 -4.69 7.63 -4.79
CA LEU A 55 -5.57 6.82 -3.93
C LEU A 55 -6.58 5.99 -4.72
N ARG A 56 -7.19 6.57 -5.76
CA ARG A 56 -8.12 5.86 -6.66
C ARG A 56 -7.51 4.62 -7.33
N VAL A 57 -6.18 4.55 -7.47
CA VAL A 57 -5.47 3.39 -8.01
C VAL A 57 -5.04 2.44 -6.91
N ALA A 58 -4.56 2.98 -5.80
CA ALA A 58 -4.17 2.20 -4.65
C ALA A 58 -5.33 1.33 -4.17
N ASP A 59 -6.53 1.90 -4.13
CA ASP A 59 -7.79 1.26 -3.74
C ASP A 59 -8.10 0.03 -4.61
N LEU A 60 -7.82 0.10 -5.92
CA LEU A 60 -8.04 -1.02 -6.85
C LEU A 60 -7.22 -2.28 -6.50
N THR A 61 -6.14 -2.13 -5.73
CA THR A 61 -5.26 -3.26 -5.39
C THR A 61 -5.72 -4.03 -4.16
N ILE A 62 -6.63 -3.46 -3.37
CA ILE A 62 -6.96 -3.94 -2.02
C ILE A 62 -7.53 -5.35 -2.07
N ASP A 63 -8.50 -5.61 -2.96
CA ASP A 63 -9.12 -6.93 -3.13
C ASP A 63 -8.11 -8.04 -3.48
N PHE A 64 -7.06 -7.72 -4.24
CA PHE A 64 -6.00 -8.68 -4.51
C PHE A 64 -5.21 -9.03 -3.24
N TRP A 65 -4.83 -8.01 -2.45
CA TRP A 65 -4.02 -8.22 -1.25
C TRP A 65 -4.80 -8.94 -0.16
N THR A 66 -6.07 -8.60 0.01
CA THR A 66 -6.97 -9.24 0.97
C THR A 66 -7.30 -10.66 0.52
N GLY A 67 -7.60 -10.88 -0.77
CA GLY A 67 -7.85 -12.22 -1.32
C GLY A 67 -6.64 -13.16 -1.25
N LEU A 68 -5.40 -12.63 -1.27
CA LEU A 68 -4.20 -13.45 -1.10
C LEU A 68 -4.16 -14.18 0.24
N GLN A 69 -4.89 -13.67 1.25
CA GLN A 69 -4.96 -14.29 2.57
C GLN A 69 -5.67 -15.65 2.55
N ASP A 70 -6.54 -15.90 1.57
CA ASP A 70 -7.37 -17.10 1.48
C ASP A 70 -6.56 -18.36 1.10
N THR A 71 -5.44 -18.19 0.41
CA THR A 71 -4.50 -19.29 0.14
C THR A 71 -3.68 -19.61 1.39
N GLN A 72 -3.48 -20.89 1.75
CA GLN A 72 -2.70 -21.24 2.93
C GLN A 72 -1.22 -20.85 2.80
N LEU A 73 -0.59 -20.37 3.89
CA LEU A 73 0.82 -19.92 3.87
C LEU A 73 1.81 -20.95 3.34
N ALA A 74 1.58 -22.23 3.64
CA ALA A 74 2.43 -23.34 3.17
C ALA A 74 2.40 -23.51 1.64
N GLN A 75 1.30 -23.10 1.00
CA GLN A 75 1.13 -23.15 -0.45
C GLN A 75 1.68 -21.89 -1.14
N ARG A 76 1.96 -20.82 -0.37
CA ARG A 76 2.48 -19.58 -0.91
C ARG A 76 3.98 -19.66 -1.14
N HIS A 77 4.44 -19.00 -2.20
CA HIS A 77 5.85 -18.67 -2.37
C HIS A 77 6.37 -17.86 -1.17
N GLU A 78 7.63 -18.06 -0.77
CA GLU A 78 8.21 -17.47 0.46
C GLU A 78 8.12 -15.94 0.49
N GLN A 79 8.29 -15.29 -0.66
CA GLN A 79 8.14 -13.83 -0.79
C GLN A 79 6.70 -13.34 -0.63
N LEU A 80 5.68 -14.20 -0.78
CA LEU A 80 4.26 -13.87 -0.62
C LEU A 80 3.72 -14.19 0.78
N ARG A 81 4.62 -14.59 1.70
CA ARG A 81 4.33 -14.76 3.12
C ARG A 81 4.66 -13.45 3.83
N GLN A 82 5.22 -13.55 5.04
CA GLN A 82 5.55 -12.42 5.90
C GLN A 82 6.31 -11.24 5.24
N PRO A 83 7.29 -11.45 4.33
CA PRO A 83 7.98 -10.33 3.67
C PRO A 83 7.03 -9.38 2.94
N LEU A 84 6.02 -9.93 2.26
CA LEU A 84 5.01 -9.15 1.54
C LEU A 84 4.20 -8.28 2.49
N TYR A 85 3.69 -8.85 3.59
CA TYR A 85 2.81 -8.14 4.52
C TYR A 85 3.53 -7.05 5.31
N ARG A 86 4.85 -7.19 5.49
CA ARG A 86 5.68 -6.12 6.06
C ARG A 86 5.78 -4.93 5.11
N GLU A 87 5.97 -5.19 3.82
CA GLU A 87 6.00 -4.14 2.79
C GLU A 87 4.61 -3.48 2.65
N LEU A 88 3.54 -4.28 2.62
CA LEU A 88 2.16 -3.78 2.57
C LEU A 88 1.85 -2.88 3.75
N GLN A 89 2.18 -3.29 4.99
CA GLN A 89 2.00 -2.47 6.18
C GLN A 89 2.68 -1.10 6.02
N GLN A 90 3.93 -1.06 5.54
CA GLN A 90 4.65 0.19 5.40
C GLN A 90 4.00 1.11 4.36
N ARG A 91 3.63 0.57 3.20
CA ARG A 91 3.03 1.34 2.10
C ARG A 91 1.63 1.83 2.42
N ILE A 92 0.79 0.99 3.00
CA ILE A 92 -0.59 1.36 3.32
C ILE A 92 -0.63 2.42 4.42
N MET A 93 0.26 2.31 5.42
CA MET A 93 0.39 3.34 6.46
C MET A 93 0.81 4.69 5.88
N LEU A 94 1.72 4.71 4.90
CA LEU A 94 2.08 5.95 4.18
C LEU A 94 0.90 6.53 3.38
N LYS A 95 0.00 5.69 2.86
CA LYS A 95 -1.22 6.16 2.18
C LYS A 95 -2.29 6.69 3.14
N CYS A 96 -2.24 6.31 4.41
CA CYS A 96 -3.14 6.79 5.45
C CYS A 96 -2.69 8.11 6.09
N THR A 97 -1.52 8.63 5.71
CA THR A 97 -0.99 9.89 6.22
C THR A 97 -1.21 11.01 5.23
N LEU A 98 -1.62 12.17 5.73
CA LEU A 98 -1.65 13.41 4.96
C LEU A 98 -0.23 13.81 4.57
N SER A 99 -0.10 14.51 3.44
CA SER A 99 1.17 15.07 2.99
C SER A 99 1.75 16.02 4.06
N LEU A 100 3.08 16.14 4.11
CA LEU A 100 3.73 17.17 4.94
C LEU A 100 3.41 18.59 4.46
N GLU A 101 2.99 18.71 3.20
CA GLU A 101 2.56 19.95 2.57
C GLU A 101 1.06 20.21 2.74
N PHE A 102 0.31 19.26 3.32
CA PHE A 102 -1.11 19.43 3.58
C PHE A 102 -1.34 20.55 4.60
N THR A 103 -2.21 21.48 4.23
CA THR A 103 -2.65 22.59 5.08
C THR A 103 -4.12 22.42 5.45
N THR A 104 -4.99 22.33 4.44
CA THR A 104 -6.44 22.27 4.55
C THR A 104 -7.04 21.52 3.36
N TRP A 105 -8.24 20.98 3.52
CA TRP A 105 -8.96 20.30 2.43
C TRP A 105 -9.43 21.26 1.34
N GLU A 106 -9.62 22.55 1.64
CA GLU A 106 -9.96 23.56 0.66
C GLU A 106 -8.80 23.87 -0.31
N GLU A 107 -7.55 23.64 0.10
CA GLU A 107 -6.34 23.86 -0.69
C GLU A 107 -5.81 22.59 -1.37
N GLU A 108 -6.30 21.41 -0.98
CA GLU A 108 -5.92 20.13 -1.56
C GLU A 108 -6.60 19.94 -2.93
N VAL A 109 -5.82 19.56 -3.94
CA VAL A 109 -6.30 19.39 -5.32
C VAL A 109 -6.18 17.96 -5.81
N ALA A 110 -5.34 17.14 -5.17
CA ALA A 110 -5.06 15.78 -5.64
C ALA A 110 -6.07 14.75 -5.12
N VAL A 111 -6.76 15.03 -4.01
CA VAL A 111 -7.69 14.10 -3.39
C VAL A 111 -8.79 14.82 -2.61
N GLU A 112 -10.02 14.33 -2.74
CA GLU A 112 -11.16 14.81 -1.95
C GLU A 112 -11.12 14.21 -0.53
N GLU A 113 -11.55 14.99 0.48
CA GLU A 113 -11.60 14.57 1.89
C GLU A 113 -12.34 13.23 2.06
N ASP A 114 -13.56 13.14 1.52
CA ASP A 114 -14.41 11.95 1.62
C ASP A 114 -13.74 10.69 1.01
N ASP A 115 -12.98 10.86 -0.07
CA ASP A 115 -12.27 9.76 -0.73
C ASP A 115 -11.07 9.30 0.11
N PHE A 116 -10.33 10.23 0.70
CA PHE A 116 -9.23 9.92 1.61
C PHE A 116 -9.73 9.22 2.87
N GLU A 117 -10.80 9.73 3.50
CA GLU A 117 -11.40 9.13 4.69
C GLU A 117 -11.96 7.73 4.38
N ARG A 118 -12.67 7.58 3.27
CA ARG A 118 -13.18 6.26 2.84
C ARG A 118 -12.03 5.27 2.64
N PHE A 119 -10.96 5.67 1.96
CA PHE A 119 -9.80 4.80 1.77
C PHE A 119 -9.17 4.41 3.11
N ARG A 120 -8.96 5.36 4.02
CA ARG A 120 -8.33 5.12 5.33
C ARG A 120 -9.17 4.19 6.20
N ASP A 121 -10.47 4.47 6.29
CA ASP A 121 -11.34 3.85 7.28
C ASP A 121 -11.96 2.53 6.79
N GLN A 122 -11.90 2.25 5.49
CA GLN A 122 -12.40 1.02 4.89
C GLN A 122 -11.25 0.22 4.28
N SER A 123 -10.73 0.68 3.14
CA SER A 123 -9.82 -0.11 2.31
C SER A 123 -8.47 -0.39 2.98
N ALA A 124 -7.87 0.63 3.57
CA ALA A 124 -6.61 0.51 4.29
C ALA A 124 -6.78 -0.27 5.59
N ALA A 125 -7.87 -0.03 6.33
CA ALA A 125 -8.19 -0.76 7.55
C ALA A 125 -8.32 -2.26 7.29
N GLU A 126 -9.03 -2.64 6.21
CA GLU A 126 -9.17 -4.04 5.81
C GLU A 126 -7.81 -4.70 5.53
N LEU A 127 -6.95 -4.04 4.75
CA LEU A 127 -5.61 -4.57 4.46
C LEU A 127 -4.73 -4.64 5.72
N LEU A 128 -4.82 -3.65 6.62
CA LEU A 128 -4.09 -3.64 7.88
C LEU A 128 -4.54 -4.77 8.81
N ASP A 129 -5.82 -5.13 8.82
CA ASP A 129 -6.34 -6.29 9.56
C ASP A 129 -5.72 -7.59 9.04
N VAL A 130 -5.56 -7.74 7.72
CA VAL A 130 -4.84 -8.89 7.14
C VAL A 130 -3.38 -8.92 7.58
N CYS A 131 -2.71 -7.77 7.53
CA CYS A 131 -1.33 -7.62 8.03
C CYS A 131 -1.20 -7.99 9.51
N LEU A 132 -2.15 -7.56 10.35
CA LEU A 132 -2.19 -7.87 11.78
C LEU A 132 -2.38 -9.36 12.02
N ASN A 133 -3.34 -10.00 11.34
CA ASN A 133 -3.62 -11.42 11.50
C ASN A 133 -2.40 -12.29 11.16
N LEU A 134 -1.63 -11.89 10.14
CA LEU A 134 -0.48 -12.65 9.69
C LEU A 134 0.80 -12.37 10.49
N MET A 135 1.07 -11.12 10.85
CA MET A 135 2.32 -10.71 11.51
C MET A 135 2.21 -10.59 13.03
N ASN A 136 1.01 -10.51 13.60
CA ASN A 136 0.71 -10.43 15.03
C ASN A 136 1.60 -9.42 15.78
N ILE A 137 2.49 -9.91 16.65
CA ILE A 137 3.37 -9.10 17.49
C ILE A 137 4.31 -8.23 16.65
N GLU A 138 4.77 -8.72 15.49
CA GLU A 138 5.65 -7.94 14.61
C GLU A 138 4.94 -6.72 14.02
N PHE A 139 3.64 -6.83 13.71
CA PHE A 139 2.85 -5.70 13.24
C PHE A 139 2.78 -4.60 14.30
N VAL A 140 2.48 -4.97 15.55
CA VAL A 140 2.38 -4.04 16.68
C VAL A 140 3.73 -3.42 17.01
N ALA A 141 4.81 -4.21 16.96
CA ALA A 141 6.17 -3.71 17.18
C ALA A 141 6.57 -2.66 16.12
N ALA A 142 6.23 -2.90 14.85
CA ALA A 142 6.46 -1.93 13.78
C ALA A 142 5.69 -0.62 14.02
N LEU A 143 4.41 -0.68 14.42
CA LEU A 143 3.65 0.53 14.77
C LEU A 143 4.25 1.27 15.96
N ARG A 144 4.65 0.55 17.02
CA ARG A 144 5.28 1.15 18.20
C ARG A 144 6.53 1.95 17.83
N SER A 145 7.41 1.38 17.01
CA SER A 145 8.64 2.06 16.59
C SER A 145 8.42 3.35 15.79
N LYS A 146 7.24 3.52 15.20
CA LYS A 146 6.85 4.75 14.49
C LYS A 146 6.28 5.82 15.44
N LEU A 147 5.70 5.40 16.56
CA LEU A 147 5.07 6.29 17.55
C LEU A 147 6.04 6.70 18.66
N GLU A 148 7.03 5.87 18.96
CA GLU A 148 8.01 6.19 19.99
C GLU A 148 8.84 7.42 19.57
N PRO A 149 8.99 8.42 20.46
CA PRO A 149 9.84 9.56 20.19
C PRO A 149 11.27 9.07 19.94
N THR A 150 11.85 9.45 18.80
CA THR A 150 13.28 9.26 18.57
C THR A 150 14.02 9.98 19.70
N ALA A 151 14.60 9.25 20.64
CA ALA A 151 15.32 9.83 21.76
C ALA A 151 16.38 10.80 21.21
N ALA A 152 16.24 12.09 21.54
CA ALA A 152 17.24 13.08 21.19
C ALA A 152 18.58 12.61 21.78
N PRO A 153 19.69 12.62 21.01
CA PRO A 153 20.99 12.28 21.55
C PRO A 153 21.28 13.24 22.71
N ASN A 154 21.41 12.69 23.92
CA ASN A 154 21.75 13.43 25.13
C ASN A 154 22.97 14.30 24.84
N ALA A 155 22.77 15.62 24.81
CA ALA A 155 23.86 16.57 24.83
C ALA A 155 24.59 16.36 26.16
N ALA A 156 25.76 15.72 26.09
CA ALA A 156 26.67 15.56 27.21
C ALA A 156 27.03 16.96 27.75
N GLY A 157 26.75 17.17 29.04
CA GLY A 157 27.27 18.29 29.81
C GLY A 157 28.69 18.05 30.29
#